data_AF-A0A1T4VX34-F1
#
_entry.id   AF-A0A1T4VX34-F1
#
_cell.length_a   1.000
_cell.length_b   1.000
_cell.length_c   1.000
_cell.angle_alpha   90.00
_cell.angle_beta   90.00
_cell.angle_gamma   90.00
#
_symmetry.space_group_name_H-M   'P 1'
#
loop_
_entity.id
_entity.type
_entity.pdbx_description
1 polymer ?
#
loop_
_entity_poly.entity_id
_entity_poly.type
_entity_poly.pdbx_seq_one_letter_code
_entity_poly.pdbx_strand_id
1 'polypeptide(L)'
;MVNKIFIAFLFSSIIIGCGLDDYSQSLMNGYYYNDWGRHFITYKDTKNSELIVIDSEVINYQIENDILLASQIPKMLEEKNNQFVFWLVDTKSKKALKFEKKEDFVLAAKNKGLSTTSIDKIIN
;
A
#
# COMPACT_ATOMS: atom_id res chain seq x y z
N MET A 1 -32.64 37.40 -0.26
CA MET A 1 -32.72 37.11 1.19
C MET A 1 -33.23 35.69 1.34
N VAL A 2 -32.74 34.93 2.34
CA VAL A 2 -32.88 33.48 2.58
C VAL A 2 -31.99 32.63 1.66
N ASN A 3 -30.75 32.23 2.00
CA ASN A 3 -30.16 31.51 3.16
C ASN A 3 -30.28 29.98 3.04
N LYS A 4 -29.13 29.35 2.73
CA LYS A 4 -28.59 28.01 3.03
C LYS A 4 -29.55 26.80 3.02
N ILE A 5 -29.25 25.82 2.15
CA ILE A 5 -29.27 24.40 2.54
C ILE A 5 -28.01 23.72 1.99
N PHE A 6 -27.06 23.51 2.90
CA PHE A 6 -25.92 22.63 2.75
C PHE A 6 -26.45 21.21 2.97
N ILE A 7 -26.52 20.38 1.94
CA ILE A 7 -26.86 18.96 2.13
C ILE A 7 -25.55 18.21 2.35
N ALA A 8 -25.20 18.07 3.63
CA ALA A 8 -24.22 17.09 4.08
C ALA A 8 -24.85 15.69 3.93
N PHE A 9 -24.35 14.89 2.99
CA PHE A 9 -24.61 13.46 2.96
C PHE A 9 -23.62 12.76 3.90
N LEU A 10 -23.99 12.73 5.18
CA LEU A 10 -23.50 11.75 6.14
C LEU A 10 -24.67 10.82 6.47
N PHE A 11 -24.33 9.59 6.84
CA PHE A 11 -25.19 8.48 7.26
C PHE A 11 -25.66 7.51 6.16
N SER A 12 -24.91 6.42 6.04
CA SER A 12 -25.49 5.12 6.38
C SER A 12 -24.41 4.17 6.87
N SER A 13 -24.09 4.26 8.16
CA SER A 13 -23.54 3.17 8.94
C SER A 13 -24.54 2.03 8.94
N ILE A 14 -24.29 1.04 8.09
CA ILE A 14 -24.93 -0.27 8.16
C ILE A 14 -23.97 -1.16 8.95
N ILE A 15 -24.28 -1.35 10.24
CA ILE A 15 -23.69 -2.41 11.05
C ILE A 15 -24.47 -3.68 10.69
N ILE A 16 -23.90 -4.55 9.86
CA ILE A 16 -24.37 -5.93 9.67
C ILE A 16 -23.13 -6.84 9.65
N GLY A 17 -23.03 -7.70 10.66
CA GLY A 17 -22.23 -8.93 10.61
C GLY A 17 -20.83 -8.84 11.19
N CYS A 18 -20.54 -9.65 12.21
CA CYS A 18 -19.18 -10.10 12.48
C CYS A 18 -18.65 -10.85 11.24
N GLY A 19 -17.92 -10.13 10.41
CA GLY A 19 -17.03 -10.62 9.38
C GLY A 19 -16.01 -9.52 9.17
N LEU A 20 -14.73 -9.79 9.41
CA LEU A 20 -13.67 -8.95 8.91
C LEU A 20 -13.84 -9.00 7.38
N ASP A 21 -14.34 -7.92 6.78
CA ASP A 21 -14.65 -7.92 5.35
C ASP A 21 -13.34 -8.07 4.58
N ASP A 22 -13.12 -9.29 4.10
CA ASP A 22 -12.04 -9.61 3.18
C ASP A 22 -12.17 -8.70 1.95
N TYR A 23 -11.32 -7.67 1.83
CA TYR A 23 -11.41 -6.71 0.73
C TYR A 23 -10.14 -6.67 -0.12
N SER A 24 -10.34 -6.45 -1.42
CA SER A 24 -9.27 -6.31 -2.41
C SER A 24 -9.47 -5.02 -3.18
N GLN A 25 -8.49 -4.11 -3.10
CA GLN A 25 -8.51 -2.82 -3.77
C GLN A 25 -7.53 -2.82 -4.93
N SER A 26 -8.01 -2.49 -6.14
CA SER A 26 -7.14 -2.28 -7.29
C SER A 26 -6.26 -1.05 -7.06
N LEU A 27 -4.95 -1.24 -7.24
CA LEU A 27 -3.95 -0.20 -7.11
C LEU A 27 -3.64 0.39 -8.49
N MET A 28 -2.93 -0.37 -9.32
CA MET A 28 -2.52 0.03 -10.67
C MET A 28 -1.88 -1.14 -11.42
N ASN A 29 -2.01 -1.21 -12.74
CA ASN A 29 -1.29 -2.19 -13.60
C ASN A 29 -1.40 -3.65 -13.12
N GLY A 30 -2.57 -4.04 -12.61
CA GLY A 30 -2.82 -5.40 -12.11
C GLY A 30 -2.34 -5.66 -10.68
N TYR A 31 -1.84 -4.65 -9.97
CA TYR A 31 -1.53 -4.73 -8.55
C TYR A 31 -2.78 -4.50 -7.70
N TYR A 32 -2.87 -5.23 -6.59
CA TYR A 32 -3.97 -5.14 -5.64
C TYR A 32 -3.44 -5.10 -4.22
N TYR A 33 -4.06 -4.26 -3.39
CA TYR A 33 -3.96 -4.32 -1.94
C TYR A 33 -5.05 -5.24 -1.43
N ASN A 34 -4.70 -6.20 -0.59
CA ASN A 34 -5.64 -7.16 -0.01
C ASN A 34 -5.60 -7.07 1.52
N ASP A 35 -6.78 -7.10 2.12
CA ASP A 35 -6.99 -7.23 3.56
C ASP A 35 -7.78 -8.51 3.83
N TRP A 36 -7.08 -9.61 4.12
CA TRP A 36 -7.66 -10.92 4.45
C TRP A 36 -7.14 -11.43 5.79
N GLY A 37 -7.38 -10.68 6.87
CA GLY A 37 -6.79 -10.92 8.20
C GLY A 37 -5.29 -10.61 8.28
N ARG A 38 -4.73 -10.06 7.21
CA ARG A 38 -3.43 -9.40 7.09
C ARG A 38 -3.46 -8.50 5.86
N HIS A 39 -2.69 -7.42 5.90
CA HIS A 39 -2.56 -6.48 4.79
C HIS A 39 -1.39 -6.88 3.87
N PHE A 40 -1.62 -7.14 2.59
CA PHE A 40 -0.56 -7.58 1.67
C PHE A 40 -0.82 -7.13 0.23
N ILE A 41 0.22 -7.15 -0.61
CA ILE A 41 0.11 -6.70 -2.02
C ILE A 41 0.37 -7.86 -2.96
N THR A 42 -0.51 -8.00 -3.94
CA THR A 42 -0.44 -9.00 -5.01
C THR A 42 -0.39 -8.35 -6.38
N TYR A 43 0.01 -9.14 -7.37
CA TYR A 43 -0.09 -8.82 -8.78
C TYR A 43 -0.89 -9.92 -9.47
N LYS A 44 -1.96 -9.55 -10.19
CA LYS A 44 -2.76 -10.45 -11.02
C LYS A 44 -2.42 -10.24 -12.49
N ASP A 45 -1.98 -11.30 -13.16
CA ASP A 45 -1.70 -11.24 -14.60
C ASP A 45 -2.96 -11.34 -15.46
N THR A 46 -2.81 -11.17 -16.77
CA THR A 46 -3.93 -11.23 -17.74
C THR A 46 -4.57 -12.61 -17.87
N LYS A 47 -3.98 -13.65 -17.26
CA LYS A 47 -4.51 -15.01 -17.20
C LYS A 47 -5.15 -15.31 -15.84
N ASN A 48 -5.38 -14.29 -15.00
CA ASN A 48 -5.85 -14.41 -13.62
C ASN A 48 -4.93 -15.21 -12.69
N SER A 49 -3.65 -15.34 -13.03
CA SER A 49 -2.65 -15.88 -12.10
C SER A 49 -2.28 -14.81 -11.08
N GLU A 50 -2.35 -15.14 -9.81
CA GLU A 50 -2.02 -14.22 -8.71
C GLU A 50 -0.64 -14.53 -8.14
N LEU A 51 0.21 -13.51 -8.07
CA LEU A 51 1.53 -13.56 -7.46
C LEU A 51 1.53 -12.66 -6.22
N ILE A 52 1.97 -13.18 -5.09
CA ILE A 52 2.21 -12.37 -3.90
C ILE A 52 3.52 -11.58 -4.11
N VAL A 53 3.43 -10.26 -4.02
CA VAL A 53 4.58 -9.35 -4.25
C VAL A 53 5.15 -8.90 -2.92
N ILE A 54 4.28 -8.49 -2.00
CA ILE A 54 4.62 -8.12 -0.63
C ILE A 54 3.78 -9.03 0.25
N ASP A 55 4.43 -9.95 0.95
CA ASP A 55 3.78 -11.12 1.54
C ASP A 55 3.48 -10.98 3.04
N SER A 56 3.73 -9.81 3.62
CA SER A 56 3.60 -9.48 5.04
C SER A 56 2.85 -8.17 5.24
N GLU A 57 2.49 -7.88 6.50
CA GLU A 57 1.64 -6.76 6.91
C GLU A 57 2.13 -5.42 6.36
N VAL A 58 1.43 -4.89 5.35
CA VAL A 58 1.66 -3.57 4.75
C VAL A 58 1.07 -2.50 5.66
N ILE A 59 1.89 -1.52 6.06
CA ILE A 59 1.48 -0.44 6.96
C ILE A 59 1.07 0.79 6.18
N ASN A 60 1.93 1.23 5.28
CA ASN A 60 1.66 2.36 4.39
C ASN A 60 1.97 1.97 2.95
N TYR A 61 1.22 2.52 2.01
CA TYR A 61 1.56 2.46 0.60
C TYR A 61 1.18 3.77 -0.12
N GLN A 62 1.87 4.05 -1.23
CA GLN A 62 1.63 5.21 -2.09
C GLN A 62 1.97 4.86 -3.52
N ILE A 63 1.25 5.42 -4.47
CA ILE A 63 1.52 5.26 -5.90
C ILE A 63 1.89 6.62 -6.49
N GLU A 64 2.99 6.67 -7.24
CA GLU A 64 3.44 7.84 -7.99
C GLU A 64 4.20 7.39 -9.25
N ASN A 65 3.85 7.96 -10.42
CA ASN A 65 4.56 7.72 -11.69
C ASN A 65 4.82 6.24 -12.02
N ASP A 66 3.80 5.39 -11.93
CA ASP A 66 3.89 3.94 -12.12
C ASP A 66 4.67 3.15 -11.05
N ILE A 67 5.16 3.82 -10.01
CA ILE A 67 5.87 3.21 -8.89
C ILE A 67 4.96 3.10 -7.68
N LEU A 68 4.83 1.90 -7.15
CA LEU A 68 4.24 1.62 -5.85
C LEU A 68 5.35 1.63 -4.79
N LEU A 69 5.22 2.53 -3.82
CA LEU A 69 6.02 2.55 -2.61
C LEU A 69 5.22 1.87 -1.49
N ALA A 70 5.86 1.06 -0.66
CA ALA A 70 5.21 0.47 0.49
C ALA A 70 6.18 0.28 1.67
N SER A 71 5.66 0.31 2.88
CA SER A 71 6.34 -0.16 4.09
C SER A 71 5.60 -1.38 4.65
N GLN A 72 6.36 -2.35 5.16
CA GLN A 72 5.82 -3.57 5.76
C GLN A 72 6.45 -3.86 7.12
N ILE A 73 5.71 -4.57 7.98
CA ILE A 73 6.26 -5.27 9.13
C ILE A 73 6.71 -6.67 8.67
N PRO A 74 8.02 -7.01 8.77
CA PRO A 74 8.53 -8.30 8.33
C PRO A 74 7.97 -9.48 9.15
N LYS A 75 7.60 -10.56 8.45
CA LYS A 75 6.99 -11.79 9.01
C LYS A 75 7.72 -12.46 10.18
N MET A 76 9.06 -12.38 10.22
CA MET A 76 9.89 -13.21 11.13
C MET A 76 10.64 -12.43 12.20
N LEU A 77 10.38 -11.13 12.34
CA LEU A 77 10.91 -10.38 13.47
C LEU A 77 9.86 -10.40 14.58
N GLU A 78 10.17 -11.15 15.64
CA GLU A 78 9.70 -10.80 16.98
C GLU A 78 9.70 -9.27 17.08
N GLU A 79 8.62 -8.71 17.61
CA GLU A 79 8.27 -7.27 17.75
C GLU A 79 9.38 -6.36 18.34
N LYS A 80 10.56 -6.89 18.63
CA LYS A 80 11.64 -6.30 19.42
C LYS A 80 12.36 -5.11 18.77
N ASN A 81 12.28 -4.88 17.47
CA ASN A 81 13.09 -3.83 16.82
C ASN A 81 12.34 -2.80 15.96
N ASN A 82 11.00 -2.84 15.85
CA ASN A 82 10.22 -1.86 15.04
C ASN A 82 10.82 -1.58 13.64
N GLN A 83 11.48 -2.57 13.03
CA GLN A 83 12.20 -2.36 11.79
C GLN A 83 11.25 -2.61 10.63
N PHE A 84 10.85 -1.54 9.96
CA PHE A 84 10.12 -1.62 8.71
C PHE A 84 11.03 -2.10 7.58
N VAL A 85 10.43 -2.86 6.66
CA VAL A 85 11.01 -3.11 5.34
C VAL A 85 10.28 -2.24 4.34
N PHE A 86 11.03 -1.65 3.42
CA PHE A 86 10.50 -0.75 2.40
C PHE A 86 10.57 -1.39 1.02
N TRP A 87 9.61 -1.05 0.17
CA TRP A 87 9.49 -1.59 -1.18
C TRP A 87 9.33 -0.49 -2.20
N LEU A 88 10.02 -0.64 -3.33
CA LEU A 88 9.74 0.10 -4.57
C LEU A 88 9.39 -0.90 -5.65
N VAL A 89 8.16 -0.83 -6.15
CA VAL A 89 7.66 -1.72 -7.17
C VAL A 89 7.35 -0.91 -8.42
N ASP A 90 8.12 -1.13 -9.48
CA ASP A 90 7.80 -0.64 -10.81
C ASP A 90 6.69 -1.51 -11.39
N THR A 91 5.49 -0.96 -11.40
CA THR A 91 4.28 -1.72 -11.75
C THR A 91 4.18 -2.01 -13.26
N LYS A 92 4.88 -1.25 -14.11
CA LYS A 92 4.93 -1.50 -15.56
C LYS A 92 5.90 -2.64 -15.88
N SER A 93 7.12 -2.59 -15.32
CA SER A 93 8.13 -3.61 -15.56
C SER A 93 8.02 -4.83 -14.63
N LYS A 94 7.13 -4.76 -13.64
CA LYS A 94 6.89 -5.79 -12.62
C LYS A 94 8.12 -6.11 -11.77
N LYS A 95 9.04 -5.14 -11.66
CA LYS A 95 10.26 -5.26 -10.87
C LYS A 95 10.00 -4.71 -9.48
N ALA A 96 10.23 -5.53 -8.47
CA ALA A 96 10.20 -5.13 -7.06
C ALA A 96 11.61 -5.06 -6.49
N LEU A 97 11.88 -4.00 -5.74
CA LEU A 97 13.10 -3.84 -4.94
C LEU A 97 12.72 -3.74 -3.48
N LYS A 98 13.41 -4.51 -2.64
CA LYS A 98 13.22 -4.58 -1.19
C LYS A 98 14.40 -3.90 -0.50
N PHE A 99 14.14 -3.10 0.52
CA PHE A 99 15.13 -2.37 1.30
C PHE A 99 14.89 -2.56 2.79
N GLU A 100 15.92 -2.96 3.53
CA GLU A 100 15.86 -3.13 5.00
C GLU A 100 16.34 -1.89 5.75
N LYS A 101 17.02 -0.97 5.03
CA LYS A 101 17.46 0.33 5.54
C LYS A 101 16.64 1.44 4.89
N LYS A 102 16.18 2.36 5.73
CA LYS A 102 15.37 3.52 5.30
C LYS A 102 16.13 4.41 4.33
N GLU A 103 17.42 4.60 4.56
CA GLU A 103 18.29 5.50 3.79
C GLU A 103 18.47 5.02 2.35
N ASP A 104 18.66 3.71 2.16
CA ASP A 104 18.81 3.09 0.84
C ASP A 104 17.50 3.20 0.04
N PHE A 105 16.36 3.00 0.70
CA PHE A 105 15.05 3.20 0.10
C PHE A 105 14.84 4.66 -0.34
N VAL A 106 15.11 5.63 0.54
CA VAL A 106 14.96 7.06 0.23
C VAL A 106 15.85 7.46 -0.93
N LEU A 107 17.11 6.99 -0.96
CA LEU A 107 18.03 7.27 -2.06
C LEU A 107 17.51 6.69 -3.38
N ALA A 108 17.06 5.43 -3.38
CA ALA A 108 16.52 4.78 -4.57
C ALA A 108 15.23 5.46 -5.07
N ALA A 109 14.35 5.90 -4.16
CA ALA A 109 13.13 6.61 -4.50
C ALA A 109 13.42 7.98 -5.13
N LYS A 110 14.36 8.74 -4.56
CA LYS A 110 14.82 10.01 -5.13
C LYS A 110 15.48 9.85 -6.49
N ASN A 111 16.29 8.81 -6.67
CA ASN A 111 16.92 8.50 -7.98
C ASN A 111 15.89 8.12 -9.05
N LYS A 112 14.69 7.66 -8.65
CA LYS A 112 13.54 7.44 -9.54
C LYS A 112 12.70 8.71 -9.78
N GLY A 113 13.08 9.84 -9.20
CA GLY A 113 12.37 11.12 -9.34
C GLY A 113 11.07 11.21 -8.54
N LEU A 114 10.91 10.40 -7.49
CA LEU A 114 9.71 10.43 -6.65
C LEU A 114 9.73 11.62 -5.69
N SER A 115 8.56 12.22 -5.47
CA SER A 115 8.41 13.38 -4.60
C SER A 115 8.74 13.07 -3.14
N THR A 116 9.31 14.04 -2.41
CA THR A 116 9.57 13.92 -0.97
C THR A 116 8.29 13.63 -0.19
N THR A 117 7.16 14.22 -0.58
CA THR A 117 5.86 13.99 0.07
C THR A 117 5.42 12.53 -0.04
N SER A 118 5.57 11.89 -1.19
CA SER A 118 5.25 10.46 -1.34
C SER A 118 6.19 9.57 -0.53
N ILE A 119 7.46 9.93 -0.45
CA ILE A 119 8.44 9.20 0.36
C ILE A 119 8.10 9.33 1.86
N ASP A 120 7.76 10.53 2.32
CA ASP A 120 7.47 10.82 3.74
C ASP A 120 6.24 10.07 4.26
N LYS A 121 5.24 9.81 3.41
CA LYS A 121 4.08 8.96 3.76
C LYS A 121 4.43 7.50 4.04
N ILE A 122 5.59 7.04 3.59
CA ILE A 122 6.00 5.64 3.71
C ILE A 122 6.92 5.44 4.90
N ILE A 123 7.74 6.44 5.21
CA ILE A 123 8.81 6.32 6.21
C ILE A 123 8.49 6.92 7.58
N ASN A 124 7.36 7.62 7.71
CA ASN A 124 6.85 8.22 8.96
C ASN A 124 5.47 7.67 9.28
#